data_AF-N0E5A3-F1
#
_entry.id   AF-N0E5A3-F1
#
_cell.length_a   1.000
_cell.length_b   1.000
_cell.length_c   1.000
_cell.angle_alpha   90.00
_cell.angle_beta   90.00
_cell.angle_gamma   90.00
#
_symmetry.space_group_name_H-M   'P 1'
#
loop_
_entity.id
_entity.type
_entity.pdbx_description
1 polymer ?
#
loop_
_entity_poly.entity_id
_entity_poly.type
_entity_poly.pdbx_seq_one_letter_code
_entity_poly.pdbx_strand_id
1 'polypeptide(L)'
;MPHSTRTVDWPPLLLAARFQFELVTRGQCLRAGMSVEQIRHCLRTRRWVRVASGVYQTAPGKSGWEVDAAAALLAVTGRGPTDLRSDKGSLQSPPVALFGTAAARAWEMPGVARAPIQLAISAPRTITPVKGAALRRIGRWDERVDPLTFPWRTTKASTIIDCAAGSEPDGALAWLALAVQKRLVPVETLEAELAKRTRLRHGALMREAMADVTSGAHSAAEVRYVRDVERAHRLPTAIRQSASRVNGGSVHDNDYADFGVVIEVDGRLGHEEWASRIKDGRRDRRLGGAGRFTNRVFWPDVAVTVCATAAEVGALLRARGWTGRPMTCGRPGCATELAATAAWVSG
;
A
#
# COMPACT_ATOMS: atom_id res chain seq x y z
N MET A 1 -18.36 -45.82 -37.50
CA MET A 1 -19.07 -44.77 -36.73
C MET A 1 -18.54 -43.41 -37.17
N PRO A 2 -19.36 -42.50 -37.70
CA PRO A 2 -18.86 -41.23 -38.20
C PRO A 2 -18.38 -40.39 -37.03
N HIS A 3 -17.11 -39.98 -37.06
CA HIS A 3 -16.58 -38.95 -36.18
C HIS A 3 -17.38 -37.68 -36.44
N SER A 4 -18.31 -37.35 -35.54
CA SER A 4 -18.94 -36.03 -35.52
C SER A 4 -17.81 -35.00 -35.39
N THR A 5 -17.49 -34.34 -36.50
CA THR A 5 -16.62 -33.17 -36.52
C THR A 5 -17.38 -32.08 -35.79
N ARG A 6 -17.23 -32.02 -34.47
CA ARG A 6 -17.70 -30.87 -33.69
C ARG A 6 -17.08 -29.62 -34.30
N THR A 7 -17.91 -28.77 -34.87
CA THR A 7 -17.51 -27.45 -35.34
C THR A 7 -17.01 -26.66 -34.14
N VAL A 8 -15.83 -26.06 -34.27
CA VAL A 8 -15.25 -25.23 -33.22
C VAL A 8 -16.08 -23.95 -33.10
N ASP A 9 -16.55 -23.66 -31.90
CA ASP A 9 -17.23 -22.42 -31.58
C ASP A 9 -16.21 -21.29 -31.34
N TRP A 10 -15.79 -20.67 -32.43
CA TRP A 10 -14.75 -19.63 -32.43
C TRP A 10 -15.14 -18.33 -31.71
N PRO A 11 -16.36 -17.78 -31.87
CA PRO A 11 -16.68 -16.47 -31.30
C PRO A 11 -16.48 -16.37 -29.78
N PRO A 12 -16.94 -17.32 -28.94
CA PRO A 12 -16.69 -17.26 -27.49
C PRO A 12 -15.22 -17.42 -27.12
N LEU A 13 -14.47 -18.24 -27.88
CA LEU A 13 -13.05 -18.46 -27.64
C LEU A 13 -12.21 -17.22 -27.97
N LEU A 14 -12.51 -16.53 -29.08
CA LEU A 14 -11.86 -15.28 -29.46
C LEU A 14 -12.21 -14.15 -28.50
N LEU A 15 -13.46 -14.10 -28.02
CA LEU A 15 -13.87 -13.13 -27.01
C LEU A 15 -13.10 -13.35 -25.69
N ALA A 16 -13.01 -14.61 -25.23
CA ALA A 16 -12.23 -14.97 -24.06
C ALA A 16 -10.76 -14.57 -24.21
N ALA A 17 -10.16 -14.84 -25.38
CA ALA A 17 -8.78 -14.45 -25.67
C ALA A 17 -8.57 -12.94 -25.49
N ARG A 18 -9.42 -12.11 -26.12
CA ARG A 18 -9.29 -10.64 -26.07
C ARG A 18 -9.42 -10.09 -24.65
N PHE A 19 -10.38 -10.59 -23.86
CA PHE A 19 -10.55 -10.21 -22.46
C PHE A 19 -9.40 -10.68 -21.56
N GLN A 20 -8.67 -11.71 -21.98
CA GLN A 20 -7.58 -12.33 -21.23
C GLN A 20 -6.20 -11.98 -21.78
N PHE A 21 -6.06 -10.84 -22.45
CA PHE A 21 -4.80 -10.39 -23.03
C PHE A 21 -4.23 -11.32 -24.12
N GLU A 22 -5.09 -11.81 -25.00
CA GLU A 22 -4.79 -12.79 -26.05
C GLU A 22 -4.35 -14.15 -25.50
N LEU A 23 -4.84 -14.52 -24.31
CA LEU A 23 -4.58 -15.81 -23.68
C LEU A 23 -5.84 -16.67 -23.65
N VAL A 24 -5.69 -17.97 -23.86
CA VAL A 24 -6.75 -18.96 -23.68
C VAL A 24 -6.23 -20.14 -22.87
N THR A 25 -7.09 -20.74 -22.05
CA THR A 25 -6.74 -21.98 -21.36
C THR A 25 -7.05 -23.20 -22.23
N ARG A 26 -6.34 -24.30 -22.00
CA ARG A 26 -6.67 -25.59 -22.60
C ARG A 26 -8.14 -25.97 -22.36
N GLY A 27 -8.67 -25.66 -21.16
CA GLY A 27 -10.07 -25.90 -20.83
C GLY A 27 -11.03 -25.12 -21.72
N GLN A 28 -10.73 -23.85 -22.01
CA GLN A 28 -11.54 -23.01 -22.90
C GLN A 28 -11.52 -23.54 -24.33
N CYS A 29 -10.36 -23.92 -24.84
CA CYS A 29 -10.24 -24.53 -26.17
C CYS A 29 -11.09 -25.81 -26.31
N LEU A 30 -11.00 -26.71 -25.32
CA LEU A 30 -11.75 -27.96 -25.34
C LEU A 30 -13.27 -27.73 -25.24
N ARG A 31 -13.72 -26.77 -24.41
CA ARG A 31 -15.14 -26.40 -24.32
C ARG A 31 -15.67 -25.79 -25.61
N ALA A 32 -14.85 -25.01 -26.29
CA ALA A 32 -15.16 -24.48 -27.62
C ALA A 32 -15.14 -25.55 -28.73
N GLY A 33 -14.91 -26.83 -28.40
CA GLY A 33 -14.95 -27.93 -29.37
C GLY A 33 -13.62 -28.21 -30.08
N MET A 34 -12.52 -27.54 -29.71
CA MET A 34 -11.21 -27.86 -30.29
C MET A 34 -10.72 -29.23 -29.83
N SER A 35 -10.15 -30.01 -30.74
CA SER A 35 -9.41 -31.22 -30.40
C SER A 35 -8.01 -30.91 -29.85
N VAL A 36 -7.42 -31.88 -29.15
CA VAL A 36 -6.03 -31.75 -28.66
C VAL A 36 -5.06 -31.62 -29.84
N GLU A 37 -5.35 -32.30 -30.95
CA GLU A 37 -4.58 -32.28 -32.20
C GLU A 37 -4.64 -30.89 -32.85
N GLN A 38 -5.80 -30.22 -32.83
CA GLN A 38 -5.92 -28.84 -33.32
C GLN A 38 -5.10 -27.86 -32.46
N ILE A 39 -5.15 -28.00 -31.14
CA ILE A 39 -4.31 -27.19 -30.24
C ILE A 39 -2.82 -27.44 -30.51
N ARG A 40 -2.41 -28.71 -30.63
CA ARG A 40 -1.03 -29.10 -30.98
C ARG A 40 -0.62 -28.55 -32.34
N HIS A 41 -1.52 -28.54 -33.32
CA HIS A 41 -1.27 -27.97 -34.64
C HIS A 41 -1.01 -26.46 -34.55
N CYS A 42 -1.82 -25.70 -33.81
CA CYS A 42 -1.60 -24.27 -33.58
C CYS A 42 -0.24 -23.99 -32.92
N LEU A 43 0.17 -24.81 -31.95
CA LEU A 43 1.47 -24.69 -31.29
C LEU A 43 2.64 -25.07 -32.21
N ARG A 44 2.54 -26.18 -32.94
CA ARG A 44 3.58 -26.65 -33.87
C ARG A 44 3.82 -25.67 -35.01
N THR A 45 2.74 -25.07 -35.52
CA THR A 45 2.80 -24.05 -36.58
C THR A 45 3.12 -22.65 -36.05
N ARG A 46 3.39 -22.51 -34.74
CA ARG A 46 3.71 -21.25 -34.05
C ARG A 46 2.65 -20.15 -34.20
N ARG A 47 1.43 -20.50 -34.62
CA ARG A 47 0.30 -19.57 -34.59
C ARG A 47 -0.04 -19.23 -33.14
N TRP A 48 0.09 -20.20 -32.25
CA TRP A 48 -0.02 -20.01 -30.80
C TRP A 48 1.29 -20.37 -30.12
N VAL A 49 1.53 -19.80 -28.93
CA VAL A 49 2.67 -20.15 -28.07
C VAL A 49 2.21 -20.52 -26.67
N ARG A 50 2.88 -21.48 -26.03
CA ARG A 50 2.59 -21.84 -24.64
C ARG A 50 3.33 -20.89 -23.70
N VAL A 51 2.58 -20.16 -22.89
CA VAL A 51 3.13 -19.19 -21.91
C VAL A 51 3.18 -19.74 -20.49
N ALA A 52 2.28 -20.67 -20.16
CA ALA A 52 2.27 -21.39 -18.89
C ALA A 52 1.68 -22.79 -19.06
N SER A 53 1.58 -23.56 -17.98
CA SER A 53 0.97 -24.89 -18.07
C SER A 53 -0.52 -24.79 -18.40
N GLY A 54 -0.92 -25.32 -19.56
CA GLY A 54 -2.31 -25.27 -20.02
C GLY A 54 -2.80 -23.88 -20.43
N VAL A 55 -1.91 -22.91 -20.63
CA VAL A 55 -2.25 -21.55 -21.08
C VAL A 55 -1.48 -21.23 -22.36
N TYR A 56 -2.21 -20.76 -23.36
CA TYR A 56 -1.69 -20.47 -24.69
C TYR A 56 -1.98 -19.02 -25.06
N GLN A 57 -1.01 -18.37 -25.69
CA GLN A 57 -1.20 -17.08 -26.32
C GLN A 57 -1.61 -17.28 -27.78
N THR A 58 -2.72 -16.66 -28.17
CA THR A 58 -3.34 -16.81 -29.50
C THR A 58 -2.80 -15.81 -30.53
N ALA A 59 -2.18 -14.72 -30.07
CA ALA A 59 -1.46 -13.74 -30.87
C ALA A 59 -0.03 -13.58 -30.32
N PRO A 60 0.93 -14.39 -30.82
CA PRO A 60 2.31 -14.38 -30.35
C PRO A 60 2.96 -13.00 -30.44
N GLY A 61 3.79 -12.65 -29.46
CA GLY A 61 4.56 -11.40 -29.42
C GLY A 61 4.00 -10.34 -28.46
N LYS A 62 2.77 -10.51 -27.98
CA LYS A 62 2.27 -9.69 -26.87
C LYS A 62 3.00 -10.07 -25.58
N SER A 63 3.64 -9.10 -24.95
CA SER A 63 4.39 -9.27 -23.70
C SER A 63 4.09 -8.12 -22.76
N GLY A 64 4.36 -8.31 -21.48
CA GLY A 64 4.09 -7.31 -20.46
C GLY A 64 3.59 -7.94 -19.17
N TRP A 65 3.65 -7.15 -18.11
CA TRP A 65 3.29 -7.60 -16.77
C TRP A 65 1.84 -8.10 -16.69
N GLU A 66 0.92 -7.46 -17.42
CA GLU A 66 -0.51 -7.80 -17.44
C GLU A 66 -0.74 -9.17 -18.09
N VAL A 67 0.04 -9.49 -19.14
CA VAL A 67 0.03 -10.81 -19.80
C VAL A 67 0.56 -11.87 -18.85
N ASP A 68 1.68 -11.61 -18.19
CA ASP A 68 2.29 -12.57 -17.26
C ASP A 68 1.41 -12.82 -16.02
N ALA A 69 0.80 -11.77 -15.48
CA ALA A 69 -0.14 -11.84 -14.36
C ALA A 69 -1.40 -12.63 -14.73
N ALA A 70 -1.99 -12.36 -15.91
CA ALA A 70 -3.12 -13.10 -16.43
C ALA A 70 -2.77 -14.57 -16.69
N ALA A 71 -1.61 -14.85 -17.30
CA ALA A 71 -1.13 -16.20 -17.53
C ALA A 71 -0.96 -16.97 -16.22
N ALA A 72 -0.42 -16.34 -15.18
CA ALA A 72 -0.27 -16.95 -13.86
C ALA A 72 -1.62 -17.29 -13.23
N LEU A 73 -2.61 -16.38 -13.26
CA LEU A 73 -3.96 -16.66 -12.77
C LEU A 73 -4.60 -17.83 -13.53
N LEU A 74 -4.58 -17.78 -14.86
CA LEU A 74 -5.17 -18.81 -15.71
C LEU A 74 -4.49 -20.18 -15.56
N ALA A 75 -3.19 -20.21 -15.30
CA ALA A 75 -2.45 -21.44 -15.06
C ALA A 75 -2.87 -22.12 -13.75
N VAL A 76 -3.24 -21.33 -12.73
CA VAL A 76 -3.78 -21.85 -11.47
C VAL A 76 -5.21 -22.38 -11.65
N THR A 77 -6.06 -21.62 -12.34
CA THR A 77 -7.50 -21.92 -12.41
C THR A 77 -7.84 -22.99 -13.45
N GLY A 78 -7.07 -23.06 -14.54
CA GLY A 78 -7.47 -23.75 -15.77
C GLY A 78 -8.74 -23.17 -16.43
N ARG A 79 -9.25 -22.05 -15.91
CA ARG A 79 -10.55 -21.43 -16.23
C ARG A 79 -10.41 -19.91 -16.32
N GLY A 80 -11.06 -19.31 -17.30
CA GLY A 80 -11.11 -17.86 -17.46
C GLY A 80 -12.35 -17.21 -16.84
N PRO A 81 -12.46 -15.87 -16.90
CA PRO A 81 -13.65 -15.10 -16.50
C PRO A 81 -14.95 -15.59 -17.13
N THR A 82 -14.89 -16.03 -18.38
CA THR A 82 -16.05 -16.57 -19.09
C THR A 82 -16.56 -17.89 -18.50
N ASP A 83 -15.77 -18.57 -17.66
CA ASP A 83 -16.09 -19.87 -17.08
C ASP A 83 -16.57 -19.81 -15.62
N LEU A 84 -16.61 -18.62 -14.99
CA LEU A 84 -16.97 -18.44 -13.57
C LEU A 84 -18.46 -18.16 -13.33
N ARG A 85 -19.32 -18.26 -14.35
CA ARG A 85 -20.77 -18.19 -14.15
C ARG A 85 -21.27 -19.54 -13.61
N SER A 86 -22.02 -19.52 -12.52
CA SER A 86 -22.73 -20.70 -12.04
C SER A 86 -23.92 -21.03 -12.92
N ASP A 87 -24.40 -22.28 -12.86
CA ASP A 87 -25.63 -22.73 -13.56
C ASP A 87 -26.88 -21.93 -13.12
N LYS A 88 -26.81 -21.24 -11.98
CA LYS A 88 -27.87 -20.36 -11.45
C LYS A 88 -27.66 -18.88 -11.78
N GLY A 89 -26.69 -18.54 -12.62
CA GLY A 89 -26.36 -17.17 -13.03
C GLY A 89 -25.60 -16.34 -11.98
N SER A 90 -25.33 -16.88 -10.79
CA SER A 90 -24.52 -16.19 -9.78
C SER A 90 -23.03 -16.26 -10.14
N LEU A 91 -22.34 -15.12 -9.98
CA LEU A 91 -20.90 -15.05 -10.20
C LEU A 91 -20.17 -15.74 -9.06
N GLN A 92 -19.37 -16.76 -9.37
CA GLN A 92 -18.53 -17.41 -8.36
C GLN A 92 -17.28 -16.56 -8.11
N SER A 93 -16.89 -16.44 -6.84
CA SER A 93 -15.60 -15.85 -6.49
C SER A 93 -14.47 -16.60 -7.20
N PRO A 94 -13.52 -15.90 -7.82
CA PRO A 94 -12.43 -16.55 -8.52
C PRO A 94 -11.59 -17.35 -7.52
N PRO A 95 -11.02 -18.50 -7.91
CA PRO A 95 -10.29 -19.37 -6.98
C PRO A 95 -8.88 -18.84 -6.63
N VAL A 96 -8.42 -17.81 -7.33
CA VAL A 96 -7.12 -17.14 -7.19
C VAL A 96 -7.28 -15.68 -7.59
N ALA A 97 -6.48 -14.80 -6.99
CA ALA A 97 -6.47 -13.37 -7.27
C ALA A 97 -5.07 -12.81 -7.12
N LEU A 98 -4.76 -11.71 -7.79
CA LEU A 98 -3.57 -10.90 -7.50
C LEU A 98 -3.68 -10.34 -6.08
N PHE A 99 -2.54 -10.20 -5.42
CA PHE A 99 -2.43 -9.81 -4.02
C PHE A 99 -1.32 -8.77 -3.81
N GLY A 100 -1.44 -7.96 -2.77
CA GLY A 100 -0.39 -7.02 -2.36
C GLY A 100 0.02 -6.08 -3.49
N THR A 101 1.33 -5.91 -3.71
CA THR A 101 1.83 -4.98 -4.73
C THR A 101 1.43 -5.37 -6.16
N ALA A 102 1.19 -6.66 -6.43
CA ALA A 102 0.66 -7.10 -7.72
C ALA A 102 -0.79 -6.62 -7.92
N ALA A 103 -1.64 -6.73 -6.89
CA ALA A 103 -2.99 -6.16 -6.95
C ALA A 103 -2.95 -4.63 -7.05
N ALA A 104 -2.04 -3.97 -6.31
CA ALA A 104 -1.90 -2.51 -6.34
C ALA A 104 -1.52 -2.02 -7.74
N ARG A 105 -0.61 -2.73 -8.42
CA ARG A 105 -0.29 -2.47 -9.82
C ARG A 105 -1.47 -2.69 -10.76
N ALA A 106 -2.22 -3.79 -10.58
CA ALA A 106 -3.43 -4.04 -11.36
C ALA A 106 -4.56 -3.04 -11.10
N TRP A 107 -4.50 -2.28 -10.01
CA TRP A 107 -5.36 -1.13 -9.71
C TRP A 107 -4.77 0.20 -10.19
N GLU A 108 -3.59 0.18 -10.81
CA GLU A 108 -2.84 1.36 -11.25
C GLU A 108 -2.57 2.33 -10.08
N MET A 109 -2.35 1.79 -8.88
CA MET A 109 -2.04 2.62 -7.71
C MET A 109 -0.69 3.36 -7.92
N PRO A 110 -0.61 4.65 -7.56
CA PRO A 110 0.61 5.44 -7.77
C PRO A 110 1.82 4.83 -7.05
N GLY A 111 3.00 4.95 -7.66
CA GLY A 111 4.26 4.46 -7.07
C GLY A 111 4.54 2.97 -7.25
N VAL A 112 3.64 2.20 -7.88
CA VAL A 112 3.80 0.74 -8.08
C VAL A 112 4.21 0.39 -9.52
N ALA A 113 5.35 0.94 -9.95
CA ALA A 113 5.84 0.74 -11.32
C ALA A 113 6.50 -0.64 -11.55
N ARG A 114 6.89 -1.35 -10.50
CA ARG A 114 7.42 -2.72 -10.57
C ARG A 114 6.80 -3.53 -9.44
N ALA A 115 6.17 -4.65 -9.77
CA ALA A 115 5.59 -5.56 -8.79
C ALA A 115 5.86 -7.00 -9.21
N PRO A 116 6.46 -7.85 -8.34
CA PRO A 116 6.52 -9.28 -8.60
C PRO A 116 5.10 -9.84 -8.67
N ILE A 117 4.89 -10.91 -9.44
CA ILE A 117 3.58 -11.56 -9.48
C ILE A 117 3.33 -12.20 -8.11
N GLN A 118 2.31 -11.70 -7.42
CA GLN A 118 1.87 -12.16 -6.11
C GLN A 118 0.42 -12.62 -6.25
N LEU A 119 0.19 -13.88 -5.96
CA LEU A 119 -1.12 -14.53 -6.02
C LEU A 119 -1.59 -14.80 -4.60
N ALA A 120 -2.90 -14.64 -4.37
CA ALA A 120 -3.58 -15.15 -3.21
C ALA A 120 -4.56 -16.25 -3.59
N ILE A 121 -4.80 -17.16 -2.64
CA ILE A 121 -5.87 -18.16 -2.68
C ILE A 121 -6.61 -18.18 -1.34
N SER A 122 -7.84 -18.68 -1.36
CA SER A 122 -8.59 -18.96 -0.14
C SER A 122 -7.85 -19.99 0.71
N ALA A 123 -7.73 -19.75 2.02
CA ALA A 123 -7.00 -20.59 2.98
C ALA A 123 -7.22 -22.13 2.85
N PRO A 124 -8.46 -22.65 2.66
CA PRO A 124 -8.70 -24.09 2.49
C PRO A 124 -8.22 -24.67 1.15
N ARG A 125 -7.83 -23.85 0.16
CA ARG A 125 -7.45 -24.33 -1.17
C ARG A 125 -5.97 -24.67 -1.24
N THR A 126 -5.61 -25.72 -1.99
CA THR A 126 -4.23 -26.03 -2.37
C THR A 126 -4.14 -26.03 -3.88
N ILE A 127 -3.10 -25.40 -4.42
CA ILE A 127 -2.85 -25.31 -5.86
C ILE A 127 -1.39 -25.65 -6.15
N THR A 128 -1.12 -26.07 -7.38
CA THR A 128 0.25 -26.22 -7.86
C THR A 128 0.91 -24.84 -7.96
N PRO A 129 2.12 -24.64 -7.41
CA PRO A 129 2.84 -23.39 -7.54
C PRO A 129 3.05 -23.00 -9.01
N VAL A 130 2.90 -21.71 -9.31
CA VAL A 130 3.24 -21.15 -10.62
C VAL A 130 4.65 -20.61 -10.57
N LYS A 131 5.51 -21.06 -11.49
CA LYS A 131 6.89 -20.59 -11.58
C LYS A 131 6.92 -19.07 -11.75
N GLY A 132 7.71 -18.37 -10.92
CA GLY A 132 7.85 -16.91 -10.97
C GLY A 132 6.74 -16.13 -10.27
N ALA A 133 5.79 -16.81 -9.60
CA ALA A 133 4.75 -16.17 -8.81
C ALA A 133 4.84 -16.58 -7.34
N ALA A 134 4.82 -15.60 -6.44
CA ALA A 134 4.68 -15.84 -5.01
C ALA A 134 3.23 -16.15 -4.67
N LEU A 135 2.98 -17.15 -3.83
CA LEU A 135 1.63 -17.57 -3.43
C LEU A 135 1.38 -17.30 -1.95
N ARG A 136 0.24 -16.70 -1.63
CA ARG A 136 -0.21 -16.47 -0.25
C ARG A 136 -1.60 -17.06 -0.02
N ARG A 137 -1.81 -17.61 1.17
CA ARG A 137 -3.15 -18.00 1.65
C ARG A 137 -3.75 -16.86 2.45
N ILE A 138 -5.01 -16.52 2.16
CA ILE A 138 -5.74 -15.49 2.90
C ILE A 138 -7.12 -15.99 3.33
N GLY A 139 -7.59 -15.51 4.47
CA GLY A 139 -8.98 -15.70 4.94
C GLY A 139 -9.91 -14.59 4.45
N ARG A 140 -11.23 -14.76 4.68
CA ARG A 140 -12.30 -13.85 4.20
C ARG A 140 -12.23 -13.59 2.69
N TRP A 141 -12.12 -14.68 1.93
CA TRP A 141 -11.88 -14.63 0.49
C TRP A 141 -12.93 -13.80 -0.26
N ASP A 142 -14.22 -14.10 -0.04
CA ASP A 142 -15.33 -13.49 -0.78
C ASP A 142 -15.51 -12.00 -0.46
N GLU A 143 -15.06 -11.53 0.71
CA GLU A 143 -15.07 -10.11 1.07
C GLU A 143 -13.88 -9.33 0.49
N ARG A 144 -12.77 -10.03 0.20
CA ARG A 144 -11.48 -9.40 -0.10
C ARG A 144 -11.13 -9.42 -1.57
N VAL A 145 -11.86 -10.13 -2.41
CA VAL A 145 -11.55 -10.32 -3.82
C VAL A 145 -12.60 -9.66 -4.69
N ASP A 146 -12.15 -8.91 -5.70
CA ASP A 146 -13.02 -8.38 -6.74
C ASP A 146 -13.26 -9.47 -7.79
N PRO A 147 -14.51 -9.97 -7.95
CA PRO A 147 -14.81 -11.04 -8.89
C PRO A 147 -15.11 -10.51 -10.31
N LEU A 148 -15.34 -9.21 -10.46
CA LEU A 148 -15.86 -8.59 -11.69
C LEU A 148 -14.75 -8.19 -12.66
N THR A 149 -13.57 -7.86 -12.14
CA THR A 149 -12.52 -7.25 -12.95
C THR A 149 -11.37 -8.25 -13.17
N PHE A 150 -11.14 -8.66 -14.41
CA PHE A 150 -9.95 -9.47 -14.80
C PHE A 150 -8.76 -8.57 -15.16
N PRO A 151 -7.49 -8.89 -14.78
CA PRO A 151 -7.05 -10.01 -13.95
C PRO A 151 -7.61 -9.92 -12.52
N TRP A 152 -8.18 -11.01 -11.98
CA TRP A 152 -8.80 -10.98 -10.65
C TRP A 152 -7.78 -10.54 -9.60
N ARG A 153 -8.23 -9.74 -8.64
CA ARG A 153 -7.35 -9.10 -7.65
C ARG A 153 -8.10 -8.83 -6.34
N THR A 154 -7.37 -8.63 -5.25
CA THR A 154 -7.98 -8.17 -4.01
C THR A 154 -8.65 -6.80 -4.22
N THR A 155 -9.72 -6.48 -3.48
CA THR A 155 -10.38 -5.17 -3.54
C THR A 155 -9.37 -4.05 -3.22
N LYS A 156 -9.65 -2.81 -3.66
CA LYS A 156 -8.73 -1.68 -3.43
C LYS A 156 -8.37 -1.50 -1.95
N ALA A 157 -9.37 -1.46 -1.07
CA ALA A 157 -9.14 -1.32 0.38
C ALA A 157 -8.31 -2.50 0.94
N SER A 158 -8.66 -3.73 0.55
CA SER A 158 -7.93 -4.93 0.98
C SER A 158 -6.46 -4.89 0.53
N THR A 159 -6.24 -4.46 -0.71
CA THR A 159 -4.92 -4.29 -1.34
C THR A 159 -4.06 -3.27 -0.63
N ILE A 160 -4.61 -2.11 -0.28
CA ILE A 160 -3.90 -1.05 0.48
C ILE A 160 -3.42 -1.62 1.81
N ILE A 161 -4.30 -2.27 2.57
CA ILE A 161 -3.96 -2.84 3.87
C ILE A 161 -2.97 -4.01 3.73
N ASP A 162 -3.04 -4.79 2.65
CA ASP A 162 -2.07 -5.86 2.37
C ASP A 162 -0.67 -5.33 2.05
N CYS A 163 -0.59 -4.24 1.27
CA CYS A 163 0.69 -3.59 0.98
C CYS A 163 1.27 -2.94 2.24
N ALA A 164 0.43 -2.28 3.05
CA ALA A 164 0.84 -1.69 4.31
C ALA A 164 1.39 -2.76 5.28
N ALA A 165 0.68 -3.87 5.46
CA ALA A 165 1.12 -4.98 6.30
C ALA A 165 2.37 -5.72 5.76
N GLY A 166 2.62 -5.64 4.45
CA GLY A 166 3.82 -6.19 3.80
C GLY A 166 5.05 -5.28 3.88
N SER A 167 4.88 -4.03 4.30
CA SER A 167 5.94 -3.02 4.36
C SER A 167 6.58 -2.95 5.76
N GLU A 168 7.63 -2.14 5.90
CA GLU A 168 8.10 -1.66 7.20
C GLU A 168 7.13 -0.63 7.80
N PRO A 169 7.21 -0.30 9.11
CA PRO A 169 6.22 0.54 9.79
C PRO A 169 5.98 1.91 9.13
N ASP A 170 7.04 2.54 8.64
CA ASP A 170 7.00 3.79 7.87
C ASP A 170 6.28 3.61 6.53
N GLY A 171 6.58 2.52 5.81
CA GLY A 171 5.89 2.14 4.58
C GLY A 171 4.41 1.85 4.80
N ALA A 172 4.03 1.29 5.97
CA ALA A 172 2.64 1.08 6.32
C ALA A 172 1.88 2.42 6.45
N LEU A 173 2.46 3.39 7.13
CA LEU A 173 1.92 4.76 7.22
C LEU A 173 1.87 5.42 5.83
N ALA A 174 2.90 5.25 5.00
CA ALA A 174 2.94 5.78 3.65
C ALA A 174 1.82 5.23 2.75
N TRP A 175 1.49 3.94 2.87
CA TRP A 175 0.37 3.32 2.13
C TRP A 175 -0.99 3.89 2.54
N LEU A 176 -1.21 4.10 3.84
CA LEU A 176 -2.42 4.74 4.33
C LEU A 176 -2.49 6.21 3.86
N ALA A 177 -1.37 6.94 3.96
CA ALA A 177 -1.30 8.34 3.55
C ALA A 177 -1.59 8.49 2.05
N LEU A 178 -1.03 7.61 1.23
CA LEU A 178 -1.28 7.55 -0.20
C LEU A 178 -2.77 7.31 -0.49
N ALA A 179 -3.39 6.34 0.18
CA ALA A 179 -4.79 6.00 -0.01
C ALA A 179 -5.72 7.18 0.28
N VAL A 180 -5.45 7.89 1.37
CA VAL A 180 -6.18 9.09 1.78
C VAL A 180 -5.94 10.24 0.80
N GLN A 181 -4.67 10.60 0.56
CA GLN A 181 -4.31 11.75 -0.28
C GLN A 181 -4.82 11.62 -1.71
N LYS A 182 -4.74 10.42 -2.28
CA LYS A 182 -5.19 10.13 -3.65
C LYS A 182 -6.65 9.69 -3.71
N ARG A 183 -7.36 9.67 -2.56
CA ARG A 183 -8.77 9.26 -2.44
C ARG A 183 -9.02 7.92 -3.14
N LEU A 184 -8.12 6.95 -2.97
CA LEU A 184 -8.18 5.66 -3.66
C LEU A 184 -9.43 4.86 -3.28
N VAL A 185 -9.89 5.05 -2.05
CA VAL A 185 -11.14 4.55 -1.47
C VAL A 185 -11.66 5.59 -0.46
N PRO A 186 -12.96 5.59 -0.12
CA PRO A 186 -13.47 6.35 1.03
C PRO A 186 -12.75 5.93 2.33
N VAL A 187 -12.50 6.89 3.22
CA VAL A 187 -11.76 6.67 4.48
C VAL A 187 -12.46 5.61 5.34
N GLU A 188 -13.78 5.66 5.40
CA GLU A 188 -14.64 4.75 6.17
C GLU A 188 -14.54 3.32 5.64
N THR A 189 -14.33 3.16 4.34
CA THR A 189 -14.11 1.84 3.72
C THR A 189 -12.76 1.26 4.15
N LEU A 190 -11.73 2.10 4.25
CA LEU A 190 -10.40 1.68 4.69
C LEU A 190 -10.40 1.33 6.20
N GLU A 191 -11.07 2.13 7.02
CA GLU A 191 -11.28 1.85 8.44
C GLU A 191 -12.03 0.55 8.68
N ALA A 192 -13.14 0.32 7.96
CA ALA A 192 -13.90 -0.91 8.05
C ALA A 192 -13.06 -2.14 7.67
N GLU A 193 -12.25 -2.06 6.61
CA GLU A 193 -11.35 -3.14 6.22
C GLU A 193 -10.27 -3.42 7.28
N LEU A 194 -9.73 -2.38 7.90
CA LEU A 194 -8.76 -2.49 8.99
C LEU A 194 -9.38 -3.09 10.26
N ALA A 195 -10.60 -2.69 10.60
CA ALA A 195 -11.35 -3.18 11.76
C ALA A 195 -11.64 -4.69 11.66
N LYS A 196 -11.93 -5.19 10.46
CA LYS A 196 -12.14 -6.63 10.23
C LYS A 196 -10.89 -7.47 10.55
N ARG A 197 -9.68 -6.91 10.49
CA ARG A 197 -8.40 -7.66 10.58
C ARG A 197 -7.83 -7.67 11.99
N THR A 198 -8.18 -8.68 12.79
CA THR A 198 -7.70 -8.84 14.17
C THR A 198 -6.18 -9.02 14.27
N ARG A 199 -5.59 -9.89 13.43
CA ARG A 199 -4.14 -10.15 13.36
C ARG A 199 -3.54 -9.52 12.10
N LEU A 200 -2.84 -8.41 12.28
CA LEU A 200 -2.24 -7.64 11.18
C LEU A 200 -0.91 -7.03 11.63
N ARG A 201 0.15 -7.24 10.83
CA ARG A 201 1.43 -6.56 11.05
C ARG A 201 1.19 -5.05 11.01
N HIS A 202 1.75 -4.32 11.96
CA HIS A 202 1.54 -2.88 12.15
C HIS A 202 0.09 -2.45 12.43
N GLY A 203 -0.81 -3.39 12.76
CA GLY A 203 -2.25 -3.11 12.91
C GLY A 203 -2.58 -2.09 13.99
N ALA A 204 -1.84 -2.08 15.11
CA ALA A 204 -2.01 -1.07 16.15
C ALA A 204 -1.64 0.33 15.64
N LEU A 205 -0.46 0.47 15.02
CA LEU A 205 0.01 1.70 14.41
C LEU A 205 -0.96 2.24 13.36
N MET A 206 -1.41 1.37 12.45
CA MET A 206 -2.35 1.76 11.39
C MET A 206 -3.70 2.24 11.95
N ARG A 207 -4.23 1.59 13.00
CA ARG A 207 -5.52 2.01 13.60
C ARG A 207 -5.41 3.34 14.30
N GLU A 208 -4.33 3.55 15.05
CA GLU A 208 -4.08 4.82 15.72
C GLU A 208 -3.89 5.96 14.69
N ALA A 209 -3.15 5.71 13.61
CA ALA A 209 -2.98 6.67 12.52
C ALA A 209 -4.29 7.01 11.79
N MET A 210 -5.15 6.02 11.55
CA MET A 210 -6.46 6.26 10.93
C MET A 210 -7.43 7.00 11.86
N ALA A 211 -7.32 6.84 13.18
CA ALA A 211 -8.15 7.59 14.12
C ALA A 211 -7.84 9.11 14.11
N ASP A 212 -6.59 9.51 13.82
CA ASP A 212 -6.22 10.92 13.68
C ASP A 212 -6.77 11.56 12.42
N VAL A 213 -6.88 10.76 11.35
CA VAL A 213 -7.52 11.19 10.11
C VAL A 213 -8.98 11.59 10.35
N THR A 214 -9.70 10.91 11.25
CA THR A 214 -11.12 11.14 11.50
C THR A 214 -11.44 12.10 12.65
N SER A 215 -10.55 12.23 13.65
CA SER A 215 -10.86 12.94 14.92
C SER A 215 -10.53 14.44 14.96
N GLY A 216 -9.65 14.95 14.10
CA GLY A 216 -9.48 16.39 13.82
C GLY A 216 -9.02 17.32 14.97
N ALA A 217 -8.94 16.87 16.23
CA ALA A 217 -8.53 17.65 17.39
C ALA A 217 -7.67 16.80 18.35
N HIS A 218 -6.53 17.36 18.80
CA HIS A 218 -5.53 16.69 19.65
C HIS A 218 -5.14 15.29 19.14
N SER A 219 -4.31 15.28 18.11
CA SER A 219 -3.95 14.05 17.39
C SER A 219 -3.14 13.08 18.27
N ALA A 220 -3.33 11.78 18.10
CA ALA A 220 -2.51 10.74 18.70
C ALA A 220 -1.02 10.93 18.35
N ALA A 221 -0.71 11.52 17.18
CA ALA A 221 0.63 11.97 16.84
C ALA A 221 1.19 13.00 17.82
N GLU A 222 0.42 14.02 18.23
CA GLU A 222 0.82 14.99 19.27
C GLU A 222 1.08 14.29 20.61
N VAL A 223 0.18 13.39 21.01
CA VAL A 223 0.34 12.61 22.26
C VAL A 223 1.63 11.78 22.22
N ARG A 224 1.93 11.17 21.08
CA ARG A 224 3.18 10.43 20.85
C ARG A 224 4.39 11.35 20.93
N TYR A 225 4.36 12.53 20.31
CA TYR A 225 5.46 13.49 20.43
C TYR A 225 5.78 13.78 21.91
N VAL A 226 4.77 14.15 22.69
CA VAL A 226 4.96 14.49 24.11
C VAL A 226 5.47 13.29 24.92
N ARG A 227 4.83 12.13 24.78
CA ARG A 227 5.15 10.94 25.57
C ARG A 227 6.50 10.35 25.16
N ASP A 228 6.68 10.14 23.87
CA ASP A 228 7.68 9.24 23.31
C ASP A 228 8.93 9.96 22.79
N VAL A 229 8.82 11.23 22.39
CA VAL A 229 9.94 12.07 21.95
C VAL A 229 10.40 12.94 23.12
N GLU A 230 9.55 13.86 23.60
CA GLU A 230 9.94 14.86 24.61
C GLU A 230 10.25 14.23 25.98
N ARG A 231 9.25 13.60 26.61
CA ARG A 231 9.38 13.10 27.99
C ARG A 231 10.34 11.91 28.08
N ALA A 232 10.22 10.95 27.18
CA ALA A 232 11.06 9.75 27.19
C ALA A 232 12.56 10.05 27.05
N HIS A 233 12.92 11.16 26.38
CA HIS A 233 14.31 11.57 26.18
C HIS A 233 14.70 12.81 26.99
N ARG A 234 13.85 13.23 27.92
CA ARG A 234 14.07 14.39 28.82
C ARG A 234 14.47 15.66 28.08
N LEU A 235 13.83 15.91 26.93
CA LEU A 235 13.88 17.22 26.31
C LEU A 235 13.22 18.26 27.25
N PRO A 236 13.53 19.55 27.12
CA PRO A 236 12.81 20.61 27.82
C PRO A 236 11.30 20.47 27.64
N THR A 237 10.51 20.98 28.57
CA THR A 237 9.04 20.96 28.41
C THR A 237 8.61 22.16 27.60
N ALA A 238 8.08 21.93 26.40
CA ALA A 238 7.51 23.01 25.61
C ALA A 238 6.14 23.48 26.17
N ILE A 239 5.82 24.75 25.93
CA ILE A 239 4.49 25.32 26.17
C ILE A 239 3.55 24.79 25.09
N ARG A 240 2.46 24.15 25.52
CA ARG A 240 1.48 23.56 24.61
C ARG A 240 0.48 24.59 24.13
N GLN A 241 0.03 24.42 22.89
CA GLN A 241 -1.05 25.21 22.30
C GLN A 241 -0.86 26.72 22.51
N SER A 242 0.37 27.20 22.29
CA SER A 242 0.67 28.61 22.50
C SER A 242 0.09 29.44 21.35
N ALA A 243 -0.69 30.47 21.68
CA ALA A 243 -1.23 31.37 20.68
C ALA A 243 -0.12 32.27 20.11
N SER A 244 0.05 32.24 18.79
CA SER A 244 1.00 33.08 18.08
C SER A 244 0.49 34.52 17.98
N ARG A 245 1.17 35.44 18.67
CA ARG A 245 0.91 36.89 18.53
C ARG A 245 1.37 37.45 17.18
N VAL A 246 2.33 36.78 16.52
CA VAL A 246 2.92 37.20 15.23
C VAL A 246 2.05 36.77 14.04
N ASN A 247 1.25 35.72 14.20
CA ASN A 247 0.41 35.16 13.13
C ASN A 247 -1.09 35.18 13.45
N GLY A 248 -1.56 36.26 14.09
CA GLY A 248 -2.99 36.53 14.25
C GLY A 248 -3.75 35.44 15.03
N GLY A 249 -3.12 34.78 16.01
CA GLY A 249 -3.76 33.81 16.89
C GLY A 249 -3.64 32.33 16.47
N SER A 250 -2.76 31.99 15.50
CA SER A 250 -2.48 30.58 15.20
C SER A 250 -1.89 29.86 16.42
N VAL A 251 -2.41 28.68 16.75
CA VAL A 251 -1.95 27.87 17.89
C VAL A 251 -0.77 27.00 17.46
N HIS A 252 0.33 27.03 18.21
CA HIS A 252 1.49 26.15 18.03
C HIS A 252 1.38 24.92 18.92
N ASP A 253 1.68 23.74 18.40
CA ASP A 253 1.54 22.50 19.18
C ASP A 253 2.54 22.45 20.34
N ASN A 254 3.82 22.72 20.05
CA ASN A 254 4.90 22.71 21.03
C ASN A 254 5.82 23.92 20.87
N ASP A 255 5.78 24.84 21.82
CA ASP A 255 6.63 26.03 21.85
C ASP A 255 7.72 25.94 22.92
N TYR A 256 8.96 25.78 22.47
CA TYR A 256 10.16 25.87 23.28
C TYR A 256 10.60 27.33 23.39
N ALA A 257 9.85 28.10 24.18
CA ALA A 257 9.94 29.56 24.17
C ALA A 257 11.35 30.09 24.47
N ASP A 258 12.01 29.54 25.48
CA ASP A 258 13.37 29.91 25.90
C ASP A 258 14.42 29.70 24.81
N PHE A 259 14.14 28.82 23.85
CA PHE A 259 15.04 28.48 22.76
C PHE A 259 14.53 29.05 21.43
N GLY A 260 13.39 29.73 21.39
CA GLY A 260 12.77 30.22 20.16
C GLY A 260 12.54 29.12 19.11
N VAL A 261 12.18 27.91 19.54
CA VAL A 261 11.89 26.77 18.66
C VAL A 261 10.41 26.42 18.77
N VAL A 262 9.77 26.16 17.63
CA VAL A 262 8.41 25.65 17.56
C VAL A 262 8.44 24.30 16.86
N ILE A 263 7.87 23.27 17.48
CA ILE A 263 7.66 21.96 16.87
C ILE A 263 6.16 21.76 16.64
N GLU A 264 5.77 21.77 15.37
CA GLU A 264 4.40 21.45 14.94
C GLU A 264 4.32 19.96 14.61
N VAL A 265 3.31 19.27 15.13
CA VAL A 265 3.11 17.84 14.91
C VAL A 265 2.01 17.68 13.88
N ASP A 266 2.40 17.35 12.64
CA ASP A 266 1.43 17.14 11.57
C ASP A 266 0.90 15.71 11.59
N GLY A 267 -0.20 15.53 12.31
CA GLY A 267 -0.95 14.27 12.40
C GLY A 267 -1.84 13.98 11.18
N ARG A 268 -1.95 14.89 10.21
CA ARG A 268 -2.89 14.75 9.07
C ARG A 268 -2.35 13.83 8.00
N LEU A 269 -2.41 12.53 8.28
CA LEU A 269 -1.94 11.51 7.37
C LEU A 269 -2.66 11.59 6.01
N GLY A 270 -1.97 12.12 5.00
CA GLY A 270 -2.49 12.28 3.63
C GLY A 270 -3.56 13.37 3.44
N HIS A 271 -4.02 14.05 4.49
CA HIS A 271 -5.07 15.08 4.45
C HIS A 271 -4.51 16.52 4.34
N GLU A 272 -3.48 16.71 3.52
CA GLU A 272 -2.87 18.04 3.31
C GLU A 272 -3.25 18.62 1.95
N GLU A 273 -3.96 19.74 1.95
CA GLU A 273 -4.27 20.48 0.71
C GLU A 273 -3.15 21.46 0.33
N TRP A 274 -2.93 21.66 -0.96
CA TRP A 274 -1.89 22.55 -1.49
C TRP A 274 -1.98 23.98 -0.94
N ALA A 275 -3.20 24.52 -0.82
CA ALA A 275 -3.43 25.86 -0.27
C ALA A 275 -3.02 25.95 1.20
N SER A 276 -3.28 24.90 1.99
CA SER A 276 -2.86 24.79 3.39
C SER A 276 -1.34 24.79 3.51
N ARG A 277 -0.62 24.05 2.64
CA ARG A 277 0.86 24.03 2.60
C ARG A 277 1.45 25.41 2.34
N ILE A 278 0.89 26.15 1.37
CA ILE A 278 1.32 27.52 1.07
C ILE A 278 1.10 28.44 2.28
N LYS A 279 -0.07 28.34 2.91
CA LYS A 279 -0.42 29.15 4.09
C LYS A 279 0.53 28.87 5.25
N ASP A 280 0.85 27.60 5.48
CA ASP A 280 1.74 27.13 6.53
C ASP A 280 3.18 27.57 6.28
N GLY A 281 3.72 27.39 5.07
CA GLY A 281 5.06 27.90 4.74
C GLY A 281 5.18 29.43 4.82
N ARG A 282 4.11 30.19 4.57
CA ARG A 282 4.09 31.65 4.82
C ARG A 282 4.11 31.95 6.33
N ARG A 283 3.41 31.17 7.15
CA ARG A 283 3.40 31.29 8.61
C ARG A 283 4.78 31.04 9.20
N ASP A 284 5.42 29.96 8.77
CA ASP A 284 6.73 29.53 9.27
C ASP A 284 7.81 30.58 8.95
N ARG A 285 7.78 31.17 7.73
CA ARG A 285 8.70 32.29 7.38
C ARG A 285 8.48 33.55 8.21
N ARG A 286 7.22 33.90 8.55
CA ARG A 286 6.91 35.06 9.40
C ARG A 286 7.43 34.86 10.83
N LEU A 287 7.34 33.64 11.36
CA LEU A 287 7.92 33.29 12.65
C LEU A 287 9.45 33.39 12.63
N GLY A 288 10.06 32.94 11.53
CA GLY A 288 11.50 33.08 11.31
C GLY A 288 11.99 34.52 11.46
N GLY A 289 11.26 35.49 10.90
CA GLY A 289 11.57 36.92 11.04
C GLY A 289 11.50 37.45 12.48
N ALA A 290 10.77 36.77 13.38
CA ALA A 290 10.69 37.07 14.80
C ALA A 290 11.69 36.25 15.65
N GLY A 291 12.68 35.63 15.00
CA GLY A 291 13.69 34.79 15.68
C GLY A 291 13.18 33.41 16.09
N ARG A 292 12.00 33.01 15.63
CA ARG A 292 11.34 31.74 15.98
C ARG A 292 11.52 30.73 14.86
N PHE A 293 12.11 29.58 15.15
CA PHE A 293 12.36 28.53 14.16
C PHE A 293 11.29 27.44 14.26
N THR A 294 10.47 27.31 13.22
CA THR A 294 9.46 26.24 13.14
C THR A 294 10.03 25.02 12.45
N ASN A 295 9.89 23.86 13.08
CA ASN A 295 10.14 22.56 12.48
C ASN A 295 8.87 21.70 12.58
N ARG A 296 8.64 20.84 11.60
CA ARG A 296 7.47 19.97 11.51
C ARG A 296 7.90 18.53 11.64
N VAL A 297 7.23 17.80 12.51
CA VAL A 297 7.38 16.34 12.66
C VAL A 297 6.08 15.66 12.26
N PHE A 298 6.21 14.46 11.69
CA PHE A 298 5.12 13.69 11.11
C PHE A 298 4.94 12.35 11.85
N TRP A 299 3.89 11.61 11.47
CA TRP A 299 3.59 10.28 12.00
C TRP A 299 4.80 9.33 12.07
N PRO A 300 5.62 9.15 11.01
CA PRO A 300 6.82 8.32 11.10
C PRO A 300 7.81 8.80 12.16
N ASP A 301 7.96 10.11 12.34
CA ASP A 301 8.91 10.72 13.28
C ASP A 301 8.55 10.44 14.73
N VAL A 302 7.25 10.39 15.05
CA VAL A 302 6.76 10.19 16.42
C VAL A 302 6.38 8.73 16.72
N ALA A 303 6.26 7.88 15.70
CA ALA A 303 5.85 6.49 15.87
C ALA A 303 6.91 5.44 15.47
N VAL A 304 7.85 5.79 14.59
CA VAL A 304 8.83 4.86 14.01
C VAL A 304 10.26 5.30 14.34
N THR A 305 10.66 6.50 13.96
CA THR A 305 12.02 7.05 14.15
C THR A 305 12.18 7.86 15.43
N VAL A 306 11.38 7.55 16.45
CA VAL A 306 11.20 8.34 17.67
C VAL A 306 12.50 8.81 18.34
N CYS A 307 13.47 7.90 18.50
CA CYS A 307 14.74 8.21 19.15
C CYS A 307 15.61 9.15 18.29
N ALA A 308 15.57 9.00 16.96
CA ALA A 308 16.27 9.87 16.03
C ALA A 308 15.64 11.27 16.04
N THR A 309 14.31 11.35 15.97
CA THR A 309 13.56 12.61 16.11
C THR A 309 13.91 13.34 17.41
N ALA A 310 14.02 12.62 18.53
CA ALA A 310 14.42 13.22 19.81
C ALA A 310 15.86 13.75 19.79
N ALA A 311 16.78 13.04 19.13
CA ALA A 311 18.15 13.49 18.95
C ALA A 311 18.23 14.76 18.08
N GLU A 312 17.48 14.81 16.98
CA GLU A 312 17.41 15.97 16.08
C GLU A 312 16.79 17.20 16.75
N VAL A 313 15.65 17.04 17.43
CA VAL A 313 15.03 18.13 18.21
C VAL A 313 15.98 18.59 19.31
N GLY A 314 16.64 17.67 19.99
CA GLY A 314 17.64 18.01 21.00
C GLY A 314 18.83 18.80 20.45
N ALA A 315 19.35 18.39 19.29
CA ALA A 315 20.42 19.11 18.61
C ALA A 315 19.99 20.54 18.21
N LEU A 316 18.76 20.69 17.71
CA LEU A 316 18.17 21.98 17.39
C LEU A 316 18.04 22.88 18.64
N LEU A 317 17.55 22.35 19.76
CA LEU A 317 17.45 23.10 21.02
C LEU A 317 18.83 23.48 21.55
N ARG A 318 19.82 22.59 21.46
CA ARG A 318 21.20 22.87 21.87
C ARG A 318 21.85 23.97 21.05
N ALA A 319 21.66 23.96 19.72
CA ALA A 319 22.12 25.01 18.84
C ALA A 319 21.52 26.39 19.18
N ARG A 320 20.45 26.41 19.98
CA ARG A 320 19.70 27.61 20.37
C ARG A 320 19.72 27.87 21.88
N GLY A 321 20.71 27.31 22.59
CA GLY A 321 21.02 27.68 23.98
C GLY A 321 20.65 26.65 25.03
N TRP A 322 20.08 25.50 24.66
CA TRP A 322 19.89 24.42 25.62
C TRP A 322 21.23 23.77 26.00
N THR A 323 21.55 23.75 27.29
CA THR A 323 22.82 23.19 27.80
C THR A 323 22.77 21.70 28.11
N GLY A 324 21.57 21.09 28.09
CA GLY A 324 21.37 19.67 28.29
C GLY A 324 21.67 18.83 27.05
N ARG A 325 21.36 17.54 27.13
CA ARG A 325 21.41 16.58 26.01
C ARG A 325 20.24 15.60 26.09
N PRO A 326 19.74 15.09 24.95
CA PRO A 326 18.73 14.04 24.94
C PRO A 326 19.23 12.80 25.68
N MET A 327 18.41 12.27 26.57
CA MET A 327 18.70 11.06 27.34
C MET A 327 18.21 9.84 26.59
N THR A 328 18.93 8.71 26.70
CA THR A 328 18.48 7.43 26.19
C THR A 328 17.18 7.00 26.86
N CYS A 329 16.22 6.50 26.08
CA CYS A 329 15.01 5.87 26.61
C CYS A 329 15.17 4.34 26.70
N GLY A 330 14.20 3.65 27.30
CA GLY A 330 14.23 2.19 27.46
C GLY A 330 13.97 1.37 26.18
N ARG A 331 13.88 2.01 25.00
CA ARG A 331 13.66 1.29 23.74
C ARG A 331 14.95 0.58 23.28
N PRO A 332 14.86 -0.66 22.76
CA PRO A 332 15.99 -1.31 22.10
C PRO A 332 16.54 -0.45 20.96
N GLY A 333 17.86 -0.30 20.88
CA GLY A 333 18.50 0.49 19.83
C GLY A 333 18.33 2.01 19.96
N CYS A 334 17.90 2.52 21.13
CA CYS A 334 17.91 3.96 21.39
C CYS A 334 19.34 4.49 21.36
N ALA A 335 19.72 5.13 20.25
CA ALA A 335 21.01 5.77 20.09
C ALA A 335 20.82 7.29 20.00
N THR A 336 20.47 7.92 21.13
CA THR A 336 20.45 9.38 21.23
C THR A 336 21.84 10.02 21.07
N GLU A 337 22.90 9.20 20.97
CA GLU A 337 24.29 9.63 20.78
C GLU A 337 24.88 9.32 19.38
N LEU A 338 24.26 8.51 18.50
CA LEU A 338 24.87 8.15 17.20
C LEU A 338 24.53 9.09 16.03
N ALA A 339 23.59 10.02 16.17
CA ALA A 339 23.21 10.94 15.09
C ALA A 339 24.04 12.24 15.04
N ALA A 340 24.93 12.48 16.01
CA ALA A 340 25.74 13.71 16.03
C ALA A 340 26.98 13.68 15.12
N THR A 341 27.32 12.54 14.51
CA THR A 341 28.62 12.38 13.79
C THR A 341 28.57 11.69 12.43
N ALA A 342 27.41 11.37 11.85
CA ALA A 342 27.36 10.76 10.52
C ALA A 342 26.39 11.50 9.59
N ALA A 343 26.96 12.19 8.59
CA ALA A 343 26.40 12.69 7.33
C ALA A 343 26.31 14.21 7.13
N TRP A 344 27.46 14.89 7.24
CA TRP A 344 27.81 16.04 6.39
C TRP A 344 29.28 15.91 5.90
N VAL A 345 29.66 14.71 5.45
CA VAL A 345 30.89 14.51 4.67
C VAL A 345 30.61 13.40 3.66
N SER A 346 30.43 13.81 2.39
CA SER A 346 30.40 13.09 1.11
C SER A 346 29.29 13.80 0.31
N GLY A 347 29.57 14.86 -0.46
CA GLY A 347 30.47 14.83 -1.62
C GLY A 347 29.60 14.63 -2.85
#